data_AF-A0A9E1KMP7-F1
#
_entry.id   AF-A0A9E1KMP7-F1
#
_cell.length_a   1.000
_cell.length_b   1.000
_cell.length_c   1.000
_cell.angle_alpha   90.00
_cell.angle_beta   90.00
_cell.angle_gamma   90.00
#
_symmetry.space_group_name_H-M   'P 1'
#
loop_
_entity.id
_entity.type
_entity.pdbx_description
1 polymer ?
#
loop_
_entity_poly.entity_id
_entity_poly.type
_entity_poly.pdbx_seq_one_letter_code
_entity_poly.pdbx_strand_id
1 'polypeptide(L)'
;MMKVLCFIATIVFTLFCYWQFNDLQQYGTQLWYLWVIGYGSVALTSLYSAWRPLPTALYLSGSAVALTGALMRFGDIQWDQTVFYNETNPAGNETGGLAIVALWLLFLGWKIGRRNHVSTGK
;
A
#
# COMPACT_ATOMS: atom_id res chain seq x y z
N MET A 1 9.64 18.80 0.46
CA MET A 1 8.76 17.94 1.27
C MET A 1 8.22 16.73 0.51
N MET A 2 7.49 16.88 -0.61
CA MET A 2 6.92 15.73 -1.34
C MET A 2 7.94 14.64 -1.74
N LYS A 3 9.10 15.05 -2.27
CA LYS A 3 10.16 14.10 -2.67
C LYS A 3 10.64 13.25 -1.49
N VAL A 4 10.84 13.88 -0.33
CA VAL A 4 11.25 13.21 0.91
C VAL A 4 10.19 12.20 1.36
N LEU A 5 8.91 12.58 1.33
CA LEU A 5 7.81 11.66 1.65
C LEU A 5 7.77 10.46 0.70
N CYS A 6 7.97 10.68 -0.60
CA CYS A 6 8.05 9.60 -1.58
C CYS A 6 9.23 8.65 -1.33
N PHE A 7 10.41 9.18 -0.95
CA PHE A 7 11.55 8.34 -0.59
C PHE A 7 11.31 7.54 0.69
N ILE A 8 10.74 8.16 1.74
CA ILE A 8 10.35 7.46 2.97
C ILE A 8 9.37 6.34 2.65
N ALA A 9 8.31 6.63 1.89
CA ALA A 9 7.34 5.62 1.48
C ALA A 9 7.98 4.50 0.67
N THR A 10 8.91 4.82 -0.24
CA THR A 10 9.66 3.81 -1.02
C THR A 10 10.39 2.85 -0.09
N ILE A 11 11.12 3.37 0.90
CA ILE A 11 11.84 2.55 1.89
C ILE A 11 10.85 1.70 2.69
N VAL A 12 9.78 2.29 3.21
CA VAL A 12 8.76 1.57 4.00
C VAL A 12 8.12 0.43 3.21
N PHE A 13 7.66 0.68 1.97
CA PHE A 13 7.04 -0.37 1.15
C PHE A 13 8.04 -1.41 0.66
N THR A 14 9.32 -1.05 0.51
CA THR A 14 10.39 -2.02 0.23
C THR A 14 10.62 -2.94 1.44
N LEU A 15 10.58 -2.39 2.66
CA LEU A 15 10.63 -3.19 3.89
C LEU A 15 9.41 -4.12 4.01
N PHE A 16 8.21 -3.65 3.63
CA PHE A 16 7.03 -4.50 3.59
C PHE A 16 7.20 -5.65 2.59
N CYS A 17 7.71 -5.40 1.37
CA CYS A 17 8.08 -6.46 0.43
C CYS A 17 9.05 -7.45 1.04
N TYR A 18 10.11 -6.96 1.70
CA TYR A 18 11.11 -7.81 2.31
C TYR A 18 10.50 -8.74 3.38
N TRP A 19 9.62 -8.21 4.23
CA TRP A 19 8.93 -9.01 5.24
C TRP A 19 7.98 -10.05 4.66
N GLN A 20 7.44 -9.87 3.44
CA GLN A 20 6.65 -10.93 2.80
C GLN A 20 7.46 -12.16 2.44
N PHE A 21 8.77 -12.03 2.20
CA PHE A 21 9.65 -13.19 2.06
C PHE A 21 9.92 -13.88 3.41
N ASN A 22 9.95 -13.12 4.51
CA ASN A 22 10.00 -13.69 5.85
C ASN A 22 8.72 -14.46 6.17
N ASP A 23 7.55 -13.89 5.85
CA ASP A 23 6.25 -14.55 6.04
C ASP A 23 6.13 -15.83 5.19
N LEU A 24 6.75 -15.88 4.00
CA LEU A 24 6.85 -17.09 3.20
C LEU A 24 7.66 -18.18 3.92
N GLN A 25 8.84 -17.84 4.43
CA GLN A 25 9.74 -18.80 5.07
C GLN A 25 9.20 -19.28 6.41
N GLN A 26 8.58 -18.38 7.17
CA GLN A 26 8.11 -18.65 8.53
C GLN A 26 6.75 -19.35 8.52
N TYR A 27 5.84 -18.94 7.63
CA TYR A 27 4.41 -19.28 7.72
C TYR A 27 3.87 -20.04 6.50
N GLY A 28 4.68 -20.24 5.44
CA GLY A 28 4.24 -20.94 4.23
C GLY A 28 3.10 -20.24 3.47
N THR A 29 2.98 -18.92 3.63
CA THR A 29 1.88 -18.11 3.09
C THR A 29 1.71 -18.29 1.59
N GLN A 30 0.60 -18.89 1.12
CA GLN A 30 0.44 -19.24 -0.30
C GLN A 30 0.35 -18.06 -1.27
N LEU A 31 -0.07 -16.88 -0.80
CA LEU A 31 -0.29 -15.69 -1.63
C LEU A 31 0.78 -14.61 -1.44
N TRP A 32 1.93 -14.96 -0.84
CA TRP A 32 3.05 -14.04 -0.58
C TRP A 32 3.47 -13.21 -1.81
N TYR A 33 3.42 -13.81 -3.00
CA TYR A 33 3.84 -13.16 -4.25
C TYR A 33 2.93 -12.00 -4.64
N LEU A 34 1.62 -12.07 -4.35
CA LEU A 34 0.69 -10.97 -4.59
C LEU A 34 1.01 -9.78 -3.69
N TRP A 35 1.39 -10.05 -2.44
CA TRP A 35 1.80 -9.03 -1.49
C TRP A 35 3.11 -8.36 -1.92
N VAL A 36 4.10 -9.15 -2.36
CA VAL A 36 5.35 -8.62 -2.93
C VAL A 36 5.08 -7.74 -4.15
N ILE A 37 4.23 -8.19 -5.08
CA ILE A 37 3.84 -7.40 -6.25
C ILE A 37 3.12 -6.11 -5.83
N GLY A 38 2.18 -6.19 -4.89
CA GLY A 38 1.41 -5.06 -4.39
C GLY A 38 2.30 -3.99 -3.75
N TYR A 39 3.02 -4.35 -2.68
CA TYR A 39 3.94 -3.42 -2.02
C TYR A 39 5.05 -2.93 -2.94
N GLY A 40 5.57 -3.80 -3.82
CA GLY A 40 6.64 -3.46 -4.75
C GLY A 40 6.19 -2.45 -5.78
N SER A 41 4.98 -2.62 -6.31
CA SER A 41 4.37 -1.66 -7.23
C SER A 41 4.18 -0.30 -6.56
N VAL A 42 3.77 -0.26 -5.29
CA VAL A 42 3.61 0.98 -4.52
C VAL A 42 4.95 1.62 -4.20
N ALA A 43 5.99 0.84 -3.90
CA ALA A 43 7.35 1.32 -3.70
C ALA A 43 7.90 1.99 -4.97
N LEU A 44 7.79 1.31 -6.12
CA LEU A 44 8.21 1.84 -7.42
C LEU A 44 7.39 3.07 -7.83
N THR A 45 6.07 3.04 -7.59
CA THR A 45 5.19 4.19 -7.84
C THR A 45 5.61 5.39 -7.00
N SER A 46 5.91 5.18 -5.73
CA SER A 46 6.38 6.23 -4.81
C SER A 46 7.72 6.80 -5.26
N LEU A 47 8.66 5.92 -5.60
CA LEU A 47 9.98 6.28 -6.09
C LEU A 47 9.87 7.13 -7.36
N TYR A 48 9.17 6.64 -8.37
CA TYR A 48 8.96 7.38 -9.63
C TYR A 48 8.28 8.73 -9.39
N SER A 49 7.27 8.77 -8.52
CA SER A 49 6.53 9.98 -8.14
C SER A 49 7.38 11.02 -7.41
N ALA A 50 8.56 10.66 -6.89
CA ALA A 50 9.52 11.61 -6.33
C ALA A 50 10.06 12.59 -7.39
N TRP A 51 10.14 12.17 -8.66
CA TRP A 51 10.60 13.02 -9.76
C TRP A 51 9.47 13.44 -10.68
N ARG A 52 8.58 12.51 -11.04
CA ARG A 52 7.51 12.76 -12.01
C ARG A 52 6.18 12.25 -11.47
N PRO A 53 5.22 13.15 -11.15
CA PRO A 53 3.89 12.70 -10.76
C PRO A 53 3.23 11.96 -11.93
N LEU A 54 2.60 10.83 -11.61
CA LEU A 54 1.75 10.08 -12.52
C LEU A 54 0.36 10.71 -12.60
N PRO A 55 -0.47 10.31 -13.59
CA PRO A 55 -1.87 10.67 -13.62
C PRO A 55 -2.60 10.40 -12.29
N THR A 56 -3.38 11.38 -11.81
CA THR A 56 -4.14 11.26 -10.55
C THR A 56 -5.01 10.01 -10.49
N ALA A 57 -5.60 9.62 -11.62
CA ALA A 57 -6.42 8.42 -11.75
C ALA A 57 -5.71 7.12 -11.36
N LEU A 58 -4.38 7.00 -11.59
CA LEU A 58 -3.62 5.81 -11.21
C LEU A 58 -3.53 5.66 -9.69
N TYR A 59 -3.30 6.76 -8.97
CA TYR A 59 -3.26 6.71 -7.52
C TYR A 59 -4.64 6.43 -6.93
N LEU A 60 -5.69 7.07 -7.45
CA LEU A 60 -7.05 6.89 -6.92
C LEU A 60 -7.59 5.48 -7.20
N SER A 61 -7.34 4.93 -8.40
CA SER A 61 -7.71 3.55 -8.72
C SER A 61 -6.95 2.54 -7.85
N GLY A 62 -5.64 2.69 -7.72
CA GLY A 62 -4.84 1.84 -6.82
C GLY A 62 -5.30 1.95 -5.36
N SER A 63 -5.64 3.15 -4.89
CA SER A 63 -6.21 3.37 -3.56
C SER A 63 -7.55 2.65 -3.38
N ALA A 64 -8.46 2.74 -4.35
CA ALA A 64 -9.75 2.07 -4.31
C ALA A 64 -9.61 0.54 -4.31
N VAL A 65 -8.71 0.00 -5.12
CA VAL A 65 -8.41 -1.45 -5.15
C VAL A 65 -7.87 -1.92 -3.80
N ALA A 66 -6.88 -1.20 -3.25
CA ALA A 66 -6.31 -1.54 -1.95
C ALA A 66 -7.33 -1.43 -0.81
N LEU A 67 -8.16 -0.38 -0.80
CA LEU A 67 -9.23 -0.21 0.19
C LEU A 67 -10.27 -1.33 0.10
N THR A 68 -10.67 -1.70 -1.12
CA THR A 68 -11.61 -2.81 -1.34
C THR A 68 -11.02 -4.11 -0.79
N GLY A 69 -9.76 -4.41 -1.12
CA GLY A 69 -9.06 -5.56 -0.56
C GLY A 69 -8.97 -5.53 0.97
N ALA A 70 -8.72 -4.35 1.56
CA ALA A 70 -8.67 -4.19 3.02
C ALA A 70 -10.02 -4.50 3.65
N LEU A 71 -11.12 -4.01 3.07
CA LEU A 71 -12.47 -4.28 3.56
C LEU A 71 -12.85 -5.75 3.44
N MET A 72 -12.46 -6.42 2.35
CA MET A 72 -12.67 -7.86 2.20
C MET A 72 -11.93 -8.64 3.29
N ARG A 73 -10.63 -8.36 3.48
CA ARG A 73 -9.82 -9.04 4.51
C ARG A 73 -10.26 -8.69 5.93
N PHE A 74 -10.78 -7.50 6.16
CA PHE A 74 -11.33 -7.12 7.46
C PHE A 74 -12.49 -8.04 7.87
N GLY A 75 -13.31 -8.47 6.92
CA GLY A 75 -14.39 -9.44 7.14
C GLY A 75 -13.89 -10.83 7.54
N ASP A 76 -12.65 -11.18 7.18
CA ASP A 76 -12.04 -12.48 7.47
C ASP A 76 -11.27 -12.50 8.81
N ILE A 77 -11.22 -11.38 9.54
CA ILE A 77 -10.51 -11.30 10.82
C ILE A 77 -11.22 -12.15 11.88
N GLN A 78 -10.48 -13.09 12.46
CA GLN A 78 -10.93 -13.88 13.61
C GLN A 78 -10.63 -13.09 14.90
N TRP A 79 -11.64 -12.39 15.41
CA TRP A 79 -11.49 -11.47 16.56
C TRP A 79 -11.29 -12.17 17.91
N ASP A 80 -11.54 -13.47 17.97
CA ASP A 80 -11.34 -14.34 19.13
C ASP A 80 -9.89 -14.84 19.28
N GLN A 81 -9.05 -14.59 18.29
CA GLN A 81 -7.63 -14.94 18.30
C GLN A 81 -6.75 -13.70 18.30
N THR A 82 -5.44 -13.89 18.49
CA THR A 82 -4.47 -12.82 18.26
C THR A 82 -4.61 -12.33 16.81
N VAL A 83 -4.84 -11.02 16.64
CA VAL A 83 -5.13 -10.41 15.33
C VAL A 83 -3.88 -10.09 14.54
N PHE A 84 -2.80 -9.70 15.21
CA PHE A 84 -1.54 -9.33 14.57
C PHE A 84 -0.49 -10.40 14.79
N TYR A 85 0.38 -10.58 13.79
CA TYR A 85 1.49 -11.55 13.85
C TYR A 85 1.03 -12.98 14.17
N ASN A 86 -0.13 -13.38 13.63
CA ASN A 86 -0.71 -14.70 13.82
C ASN A 86 -0.90 -15.39 12.48
N GLU A 87 -0.25 -16.53 12.31
CA GLU A 87 -0.26 -17.33 11.08
C GLU A 87 -1.62 -17.92 10.77
N THR A 88 -2.40 -18.28 11.81
CA THR A 88 -3.74 -18.85 11.66
C THR A 88 -4.81 -17.78 11.46
N ASN A 89 -4.45 -16.51 11.65
CA ASN A 89 -5.30 -15.34 11.48
C ASN A 89 -4.56 -14.22 10.71
N PRO A 90 -4.14 -14.45 9.45
CA PRO A 90 -3.31 -13.52 8.70
C PRO A 90 -4.07 -12.24 8.31
N ALA A 91 -5.41 -12.30 8.32
CA ALA A 91 -6.31 -11.25 7.89
C ALA A 91 -6.06 -9.91 8.57
N GLY A 92 -5.63 -9.89 9.85
CA GLY A 92 -5.32 -8.65 10.56
C GLY A 92 -4.11 -7.91 9.97
N ASN A 93 -2.99 -8.61 9.75
CA ASN A 93 -1.79 -8.03 9.14
C ASN A 93 -2.05 -7.59 7.70
N GLU A 94 -2.74 -8.42 6.92
CA GLU A 94 -3.09 -8.17 5.53
C GLU A 94 -4.00 -6.95 5.38
N THR A 95 -5.03 -6.84 6.23
CA THR A 95 -5.93 -5.69 6.28
C THR A 95 -5.15 -4.41 6.59
N GLY A 96 -4.28 -4.44 7.61
CA GLY A 96 -3.47 -3.28 8.00
C GLY A 96 -2.55 -2.81 6.88
N GLY A 97 -1.86 -3.75 6.22
CA GLY A 97 -1.01 -3.46 5.08
C GLY A 97 -1.75 -2.83 3.89
N LEU A 98 -2.92 -3.38 3.53
CA LEU A 98 -3.77 -2.81 2.47
C LEU A 98 -4.32 -1.43 2.83
N ALA A 99 -4.71 -1.21 4.08
CA ALA A 99 -5.17 0.09 4.54
C ALA A 99 -4.06 1.15 4.42
N ILE A 100 -2.82 0.81 4.78
CA ILE A 100 -1.66 1.72 4.63
C ILE A 100 -1.42 2.05 3.15
N VAL A 101 -1.48 1.05 2.26
CA VAL A 101 -1.36 1.27 0.80
C VAL A 101 -2.48 2.20 0.31
N ALA A 102 -3.72 1.94 0.70
CA ALA A 102 -4.88 2.73 0.29
C ALA A 102 -4.74 4.19 0.69
N LEU A 103 -4.37 4.44 1.95
CA LEU A 103 -4.19 5.79 2.51
C LEU A 103 -3.05 6.54 1.83
N TRP A 104 -1.92 5.86 1.58
CA TRP A 104 -0.78 6.48 0.92
C TRP A 104 -1.09 6.88 -0.53
N LEU A 105 -1.71 5.99 -1.30
CA LEU A 105 -2.10 6.28 -2.68
C LEU A 105 -3.18 7.37 -2.75
N LEU A 106 -4.14 7.37 -1.81
CA LEU A 106 -5.13 8.46 -1.70
C LEU A 106 -4.45 9.81 -1.46
N PHE A 107 -3.49 9.84 -0.53
CA PHE A 107 -2.71 11.04 -0.23
C PHE A 107 -1.92 11.54 -1.46
N LEU A 108 -1.24 10.65 -2.17
CA LEU A 108 -0.52 11.00 -3.41
C LEU A 108 -1.48 11.58 -4.46
N GLY A 109 -2.59 10.89 -4.72
CA GLY A 109 -3.60 11.31 -5.69
C GLY A 109 -4.18 12.69 -5.37
N TRP A 110 -4.59 12.90 -4.11
CA TRP A 110 -5.09 14.19 -3.63
C TRP A 110 -4.06 15.31 -3.77
N LYS A 111 -2.82 15.06 -3.36
CA LYS A 111 -1.76 16.09 -3.39
C LYS A 111 -1.40 16.51 -4.81
N ILE A 112 -1.36 15.55 -5.74
CA ILE A 112 -1.07 15.81 -7.16
C ILE A 112 -2.26 16.46 -7.85
N GLY A 113 -3.49 15.98 -7.59
CA GLY A 113 -4.71 16.58 -8.13
C GLY A 113 -4.84 18.06 -7.76
N ARG A 114 -4.54 18.44 -6.50
CA ARG A 114 -4.51 19.86 -6.08
C ARG A 114 -3.48 20.69 -6.84
N ARG A 115 -2.28 20.16 -7.13
CA ARG A 115 -1.28 20.87 -7.93
C ARG A 115 -1.77 21.16 -9.34
N ASN A 116 -2.42 20.18 -9.97
CA ASN A 116 -2.90 20.31 -11.35
C ASN A 116 -4.02 21.35 -11.45
N HIS A 117 -4.99 21.34 -10.52
CA HIS A 117 -6.06 22.36 -10.48
C HIS A 117 -5.54 23.79 -10.31
N VAL A 118 -4.51 23.99 -9.48
CA VAL A 118 -3.89 25.33 -9.31
C VAL A 118 -3.17 25.78 -10.58
N SER A 119 -2.64 24.86 -11.38
CA SER A 119 -1.94 25.20 -12.64
C SER A 119 -2.88 25.55 -13.79
N THR A 120 -4.10 25.00 -13.81
CA THR A 120 -5.08 25.24 -14.88
C THR A 120 -6.02 26.42 -14.60
N GLY A 121 -6.01 26.95 -13.37
CA GLY A 121 -6.81 28.10 -12.94
C GLY A 121 -6.10 29.45 -13.07
N LYS A 122 -5.05 29.53 -13.90
CA LYS A 122 -4.37 30.78 -14.28
C LYS A 122 -4.60 31.06 -15.75
#